data_AF-A0A315WKN4-F1
#
_entry.id   AF-A0A315WKN4-F1
#
_cell.length_a   1.000
_cell.length_b   1.000
_cell.length_c   1.000
_cell.angle_alpha   90.00
_cell.angle_beta   90.00
_cell.angle_gamma   90.00
#
_symmetry.space_group_name_H-M   'P 1'
#
loop_
_entity.id
_entity.type
_entity.pdbx_description
1 polymer ?
#
loop_
_entity_poly.entity_id
_entity_poly.type
_entity_poly.pdbx_seq_one_letter_code
_entity_poly.pdbx_strand_id
1 'polypeptide(L)'
;MAVSTTEPLCQPCVYHEDFKVELQVRRPLMPVRLSPEQVGLEMMCLCGQLDLLIRAQMQQFQEQLGQGCSPEESDTFQTQGSEILDQMLQCLEHLPKPMPQLEDYLDMVGLSAMFPRVEVFLIQGSPVDMLDRPLMDEYFFHVAKLNQLLVLSQQLEEDIRHLGSLTSLVLSLPEELTEDLHQAFAFVSQFLS
;
A
#
# COMPACT_ATOMS: atom_id res chain seq x y z
N MET A 1 30.25 -12.42 -46.65
CA MET A 1 30.20 -11.34 -45.66
C MET A 1 28.93 -11.53 -44.85
N ALA A 2 29.01 -12.21 -43.70
CA ALA A 2 27.87 -12.41 -42.82
C ALA A 2 27.71 -11.16 -41.95
N VAL A 3 26.61 -10.43 -42.14
CA VAL A 3 26.25 -9.30 -41.28
C VAL A 3 25.74 -9.91 -39.98
N SER A 4 26.45 -9.66 -38.89
CA SER A 4 26.02 -9.99 -37.53
C SER A 4 24.75 -9.21 -37.22
N THR A 5 23.60 -9.84 -37.43
CA THR A 5 22.30 -9.31 -37.00
C THR A 5 22.23 -9.43 -35.48
N THR A 6 22.29 -8.31 -34.78
CA THR A 6 21.97 -8.25 -33.35
C THR A 6 20.53 -8.71 -33.14
N GLU A 7 20.28 -9.48 -32.09
CA GLU A 7 18.92 -9.86 -31.71
C GLU A 7 18.05 -8.61 -31.51
N PRO A 8 16.76 -8.65 -31.90
CA PRO A 8 15.88 -7.50 -31.77
C PRO A 8 15.77 -7.07 -30.31
N LEU A 9 15.93 -5.77 -30.06
CA LEU A 9 15.85 -5.19 -28.71
C LEU A 9 14.48 -5.40 -28.06
N CYS A 10 13.41 -5.52 -28.86
CA CYS A 10 12.06 -5.86 -28.44
C CYS A 10 11.38 -6.75 -29.50
N GLN A 11 10.65 -7.77 -29.05
CA GLN A 11 9.81 -8.59 -29.91
C GLN A 11 8.36 -8.06 -29.88
N PRO A 12 7.73 -7.72 -31.03
CA PRO A 12 6.35 -7.25 -31.05
C PRO A 12 5.41 -8.30 -30.44
N CYS A 13 4.50 -7.88 -29.56
CA CYS A 13 3.63 -8.80 -28.83
C CYS A 13 2.67 -9.56 -29.76
N VAL A 14 2.04 -8.89 -30.74
CA VAL A 14 1.20 -9.50 -31.79
C VAL A 14 1.22 -8.61 -33.05
N TYR A 15 1.23 -9.21 -34.25
CA TYR A 15 1.12 -8.49 -35.53
C TYR A 15 -0.31 -8.64 -36.08
N HIS A 16 -1.06 -7.54 -36.16
CA HIS A 16 -2.35 -7.49 -36.84
C HIS A 16 -2.18 -6.97 -38.27
N GLU A 17 -2.54 -7.77 -39.28
CA GLU A 17 -2.31 -7.43 -40.69
C GLU A 17 -3.00 -6.12 -41.13
N ASP A 18 -4.16 -5.81 -40.57
CA ASP A 18 -4.97 -4.63 -40.94
C ASP A 18 -4.37 -3.31 -40.44
N PHE A 19 -3.68 -3.33 -39.30
CA PHE A 19 -3.18 -2.13 -38.62
C PHE A 19 -1.64 -2.05 -38.60
N LYS A 20 -0.94 -3.06 -39.12
CA LYS A 20 0.53 -3.19 -39.24
C LYS A 20 1.33 -3.10 -37.93
N VAL A 21 0.74 -2.67 -36.81
CA VAL A 21 1.30 -2.68 -35.45
C VAL A 21 0.17 -2.67 -34.42
N GLU A 22 0.25 -3.48 -33.37
CA GLU A 22 -0.62 -3.36 -32.20
C GLU A 22 -0.05 -2.27 -31.27
N LEU A 23 -0.79 -1.18 -31.08
CA LEU A 23 -0.44 -0.13 -30.12
C LEU A 23 -0.92 -0.55 -28.73
N GLN A 24 -0.02 -1.06 -27.90
CA GLN A 24 -0.31 -1.26 -26.47
C GLN A 24 -0.32 0.08 -25.74
N VAL A 25 -1.42 0.83 -25.89
CA VAL A 25 -1.63 2.16 -25.28
C VAL A 25 -1.54 2.11 -23.74
N ARG A 26 -1.74 0.92 -23.15
CA ARG A 26 -1.72 0.67 -21.71
C ARG A 26 -0.36 0.24 -21.17
N ARG A 27 0.63 -0.06 -22.02
CA ARG A 27 1.99 -0.39 -21.55
C ARG A 27 2.92 0.81 -21.69
N PRO A 28 3.75 1.10 -20.66
CA PRO A 28 4.75 2.16 -20.78
C PRO A 28 5.71 1.85 -21.93
N LEU A 29 6.00 2.86 -22.75
CA LEU A 29 6.89 2.75 -23.92
C LEU A 29 8.32 2.33 -23.54
N MET A 30 8.71 2.51 -22.27
CA MET A 30 9.94 1.97 -21.71
C MET A 30 9.65 0.81 -20.76
N PRO A 31 10.38 -0.33 -20.86
CA PRO A 31 10.29 -1.39 -19.88
C PRO A 31 10.88 -0.89 -18.55
N VAL A 32 10.00 -0.60 -17.59
CA VAL A 32 10.41 -0.37 -16.20
C VAL A 32 10.82 -1.73 -15.65
N ARG A 33 12.13 -2.01 -15.58
CA ARG A 33 12.59 -3.25 -14.96
C ARG A 33 12.43 -3.13 -13.44
N LEU A 34 11.36 -3.73 -12.92
CA LEU A 34 11.17 -3.86 -11.48
C LEU A 34 12.14 -4.92 -10.92
N SER A 35 12.80 -4.62 -9.80
CA SER A 35 13.49 -5.64 -9.02
C SER A 35 12.47 -6.62 -8.40
N PRO A 36 12.85 -7.85 -8.02
CA PRO A 36 11.94 -8.79 -7.38
C PRO A 36 11.27 -8.23 -6.10
N GLU A 37 12.00 -7.38 -5.37
CA GLU A 37 11.49 -6.68 -4.18
C GLU A 37 10.43 -5.64 -4.56
N GLN A 38 10.66 -4.89 -5.65
CA GLN A 38 9.68 -3.94 -6.18
C GLN A 38 8.43 -4.63 -6.72
N VAL A 39 8.59 -5.80 -7.36
CA VAL A 39 7.45 -6.64 -7.77
C VAL A 39 6.62 -7.07 -6.56
N GLY A 40 7.27 -7.48 -5.47
CA GLY A 40 6.57 -7.84 -4.23
C GLY A 40 5.81 -6.68 -3.62
N LEU A 41 6.39 -5.48 -3.62
CA LEU A 41 5.73 -4.27 -3.12
C LEU A 41 4.53 -3.87 -3.99
N GLU A 42 4.70 -3.90 -5.31
CA GLU A 42 3.63 -3.57 -6.26
C GLU A 42 2.49 -4.60 -6.14
N MET A 43 2.82 -5.89 -6.07
CA MET A 43 1.84 -6.95 -5.86
C MET A 43 1.07 -6.75 -4.56
N MET A 44 1.74 -6.39 -3.47
CA MET A 44 1.09 -6.07 -2.20
C MET A 44 0.13 -4.89 -2.33
N CYS A 45 0.50 -3.85 -3.09
CA CYS A 45 -0.37 -2.70 -3.36
C CYS A 45 -1.60 -3.10 -4.18
N LEU A 46 -1.41 -3.85 -5.26
CA LEU A 46 -2.48 -4.34 -6.13
C LEU A 46 -3.44 -5.27 -5.37
N CYS A 47 -2.94 -6.18 -4.54
CA CYS A 47 -3.75 -6.98 -3.63
C CYS A 47 -4.56 -6.10 -2.68
N GLY A 48 -3.98 -5.04 -2.12
CA GLY A 48 -4.69 -4.11 -1.25
C GLY A 48 -5.80 -3.34 -1.97
N GLN A 49 -5.56 -2.92 -3.21
CA GLN A 49 -6.57 -2.26 -4.05
C GLN A 49 -7.73 -3.21 -4.38
N LEU A 50 -7.40 -4.45 -4.78
CA LEU A 50 -8.39 -5.48 -5.09
C LEU A 50 -9.20 -5.90 -3.85
N ASP A 51 -8.55 -6.06 -2.69
CA ASP A 51 -9.22 -6.33 -1.41
C ASP A 51 -10.25 -5.25 -1.07
N LEU A 52 -9.88 -3.97 -1.22
CA LEU A 52 -10.78 -2.85 -0.98
C LEU A 52 -11.95 -2.84 -1.97
N LEU A 53 -11.67 -3.10 -3.24
CA LEU A 53 -12.66 -3.19 -4.31
C LEU A 53 -13.69 -4.31 -4.02
N ILE A 54 -13.22 -5.49 -3.62
CA ILE A 54 -14.04 -6.64 -3.22
C ILE A 54 -14.93 -6.27 -2.04
N ARG A 55 -14.39 -5.62 -1.01
CA ARG A 55 -15.19 -5.18 0.15
C ARG A 55 -16.28 -4.20 -0.24
N ALA A 56 -15.98 -3.22 -1.09
CA ALA A 56 -16.95 -2.24 -1.55
C ALA A 56 -18.09 -2.93 -2.32
N GLN A 57 -17.75 -3.88 -3.19
CA GLN A 57 -18.74 -4.68 -3.92
C GLN A 57 -19.59 -5.54 -2.98
N MET A 58 -18.99 -6.13 -1.94
CA MET A 58 -19.72 -6.90 -0.94
C MET A 58 -20.69 -6.04 -0.12
N GLN A 59 -20.29 -4.82 0.25
CA GLN A 59 -21.18 -3.86 0.92
C GLN A 59 -22.36 -3.49 0.02
N GLN A 60 -22.10 -3.23 -1.27
CA GLN A 60 -23.15 -2.95 -2.23
C GLN A 60 -24.14 -4.12 -2.38
N PHE A 61 -23.66 -5.36 -2.41
CA PHE A 61 -24.53 -6.54 -2.42
C PHE A 61 -25.43 -6.63 -1.19
N GLN A 62 -24.88 -6.38 -0.01
CA GLN A 62 -25.67 -6.39 1.24
C GLN A 62 -26.76 -5.31 1.23
N GLU A 63 -26.46 -4.13 0.70
CA GLU A 63 -27.44 -3.04 0.54
C GLU A 63 -28.55 -3.40 -0.45
N GLN A 64 -28.20 -3.98 -1.60
CA GLN A 64 -29.17 -4.43 -2.61
C GLN A 64 -30.08 -5.54 -2.08
N LEU A 65 -29.52 -6.51 -1.34
CA LEU A 65 -30.28 -7.57 -0.68
C LEU A 65 -31.24 -7.01 0.38
N GLY A 66 -30.82 -6.00 1.14
CA GLY A 66 -31.67 -5.29 2.09
C GLY A 66 -32.84 -4.55 1.42
N GLN A 67 -32.69 -4.17 0.15
CA GLN A 67 -33.72 -3.53 -0.68
C GLN A 67 -34.58 -4.54 -1.47
N GLY A 68 -34.28 -5.85 -1.40
CA GLY A 68 -35.01 -6.91 -2.08
C GLY A 68 -34.66 -7.06 -3.58
N CYS A 69 -33.56 -6.46 -4.04
CA CYS A 69 -33.05 -6.64 -5.39
C CYS A 69 -32.14 -7.88 -5.49
N SER A 70 -32.04 -8.46 -6.69
CA SER A 70 -31.02 -9.48 -6.95
C SER A 70 -29.63 -8.84 -6.95
N PRO A 71 -28.63 -9.45 -6.28
CA PRO A 71 -27.28 -8.93 -6.28
C PRO A 71 -26.67 -9.05 -7.69
N GLU A 72 -26.32 -7.92 -8.27
CA GLU A 72 -25.64 -7.83 -9.58
C GLU A 72 -24.31 -7.10 -9.41
N GLU A 73 -23.24 -7.71 -9.95
CA GLU A 73 -21.92 -7.09 -9.93
C GLU A 73 -21.95 -5.76 -10.65
N SER A 74 -21.30 -4.74 -10.09
CA SER A 74 -21.21 -3.45 -10.77
C SER A 74 -20.30 -3.56 -11.99
N ASP A 75 -20.69 -2.98 -13.12
CA ASP A 75 -19.83 -2.83 -14.30
C ASP A 75 -18.49 -2.14 -13.96
N THR A 76 -18.53 -1.21 -13.00
CA THR A 76 -17.32 -0.52 -12.51
C THR A 76 -16.39 -1.46 -11.77
N PHE A 77 -16.94 -2.41 -10.98
CA PHE A 77 -16.17 -3.43 -10.27
C PHE A 77 -15.49 -4.36 -11.25
N GLN A 78 -16.21 -4.86 -12.27
CA GLN A 78 -15.62 -5.76 -13.27
C GLN A 78 -14.51 -5.08 -14.07
N THR A 79 -14.72 -3.82 -14.47
CA THR A 79 -13.70 -3.06 -15.21
C THR A 79 -12.46 -2.81 -14.34
N GLN A 80 -12.62 -2.34 -13.10
CA GLN A 80 -11.48 -2.08 -12.21
C GLN A 80 -10.78 -3.37 -11.76
N GLY A 81 -11.54 -4.42 -11.47
CA GLY A 81 -11.00 -5.73 -11.07
C GLY A 81 -10.16 -6.35 -12.17
N SER A 82 -10.65 -6.35 -13.42
CA SER A 82 -9.88 -6.85 -14.57
C SER A 82 -8.62 -6.02 -14.82
N GLU A 83 -8.68 -4.70 -14.69
CA GLU A 83 -7.51 -3.83 -14.82
C GLU A 83 -6.44 -4.08 -13.75
N ILE A 84 -6.85 -4.37 -12.51
CA ILE A 84 -5.92 -4.72 -11.43
C ILE A 84 -5.31 -6.11 -11.69
N LEU A 85 -6.10 -7.09 -12.10
CA LEU A 85 -5.60 -8.43 -12.43
C LEU A 85 -4.60 -8.39 -13.59
N ASP A 86 -4.88 -7.61 -14.63
CA ASP A 86 -3.96 -7.40 -15.75
C ASP A 86 -2.64 -6.78 -15.29
N GLN A 87 -2.69 -5.82 -14.34
CA GLN A 87 -1.49 -5.22 -13.74
C GLN A 87 -0.71 -6.22 -12.90
N MET A 88 -1.39 -7.08 -12.13
CA MET A 88 -0.74 -8.14 -11.34
C MET A 88 0.02 -9.12 -12.24
N LEU A 89 -0.61 -9.56 -13.35
CA LEU A 89 0.02 -10.42 -14.34
C LEU A 89 1.21 -9.73 -15.02
N GLN A 90 1.09 -8.44 -15.34
CA GLN A 90 2.20 -7.64 -15.88
C GLN A 90 3.35 -7.51 -14.88
N CYS A 91 3.07 -7.40 -13.57
CA CYS A 91 4.11 -7.36 -12.54
C CYS A 91 4.94 -8.66 -12.54
N LEU A 92 4.29 -9.81 -12.70
CA LEU A 92 4.96 -11.11 -12.77
C LEU A 92 5.87 -11.27 -14.01
N GLU A 93 5.63 -10.55 -15.11
CA GLU A 93 6.49 -10.58 -16.30
C GLU A 93 7.93 -10.10 -16.00
N HIS A 94 8.12 -9.36 -14.91
CA HIS A 94 9.43 -8.84 -14.49
C HIS A 94 10.26 -9.88 -13.69
N LEU A 95 9.67 -11.00 -13.30
CA LEU A 95 10.34 -12.06 -12.55
C LEU A 95 11.18 -12.97 -13.47
N PRO A 96 12.24 -13.61 -12.94
CA PRO A 96 13.03 -14.57 -13.70
C PRO A 96 12.18 -15.75 -14.15
N LYS A 97 12.43 -16.26 -15.37
CA LYS A 97 11.74 -17.44 -15.90
C LYS A 97 12.17 -18.71 -15.14
N PRO A 98 11.26 -19.66 -14.85
CA PRO A 98 9.85 -19.70 -15.26
C PRO A 98 8.97 -18.74 -14.45
N MET A 99 8.09 -18.01 -15.16
CA MET A 99 7.13 -17.09 -14.55
C MET A 99 6.16 -17.89 -13.66
N PRO A 100 6.06 -17.59 -12.36
CA PRO A 100 5.11 -18.29 -11.48
C PRO A 100 3.67 -17.95 -11.87
N GLN A 101 2.73 -18.85 -11.58
CA GLN A 101 1.31 -18.50 -11.63
C GLN A 101 1.02 -17.47 -10.54
N LEU A 102 -0.04 -16.67 -10.73
CA LEU A 102 -0.38 -15.61 -9.77
C LEU A 102 -0.69 -16.19 -8.39
N GLU A 103 -1.49 -17.24 -8.33
CA GLU A 103 -1.85 -17.96 -7.10
C GLU A 103 -0.58 -18.48 -6.39
N ASP A 104 0.28 -19.22 -7.11
CA ASP A 104 1.54 -19.75 -6.57
C ASP A 104 2.46 -18.64 -6.02
N TYR A 105 2.52 -17.49 -6.72
CA TYR A 105 3.33 -16.36 -6.28
C TYR A 105 2.79 -15.73 -5.00
N LEU A 106 1.48 -15.51 -4.92
CA LEU A 106 0.83 -14.95 -3.74
C LEU A 106 1.02 -15.86 -2.52
N ASP A 107 0.95 -17.17 -2.72
CA ASP A 107 1.21 -18.16 -1.67
C ASP A 107 2.66 -18.13 -1.21
N MET A 108 3.61 -18.13 -2.16
CA MET A 108 5.05 -18.12 -1.85
C MET A 108 5.47 -16.86 -1.07
N VAL A 109 4.92 -15.69 -1.42
CA VAL A 109 5.24 -14.41 -0.76
C VAL A 109 4.42 -14.22 0.53
N GLY A 110 3.39 -15.06 0.76
CA GLY A 110 2.50 -14.97 1.92
C GLY A 110 1.41 -13.91 1.79
N LEU A 111 1.21 -13.36 0.58
CA LEU A 111 0.17 -12.38 0.31
C LEU A 111 -1.23 -13.00 0.34
N SER A 112 -1.38 -14.29 0.02
CA SER A 112 -2.66 -15.01 0.16
C SER A 112 -3.16 -14.99 1.60
N ALA A 113 -2.26 -15.24 2.56
CA ALA A 113 -2.59 -15.17 3.99
C ALA A 113 -2.89 -13.74 4.48
N MET A 114 -2.26 -12.72 3.88
CA MET A 114 -2.52 -11.30 4.21
C MET A 114 -3.82 -10.79 3.60
N PHE A 115 -4.16 -11.25 2.38
CA PHE A 115 -5.31 -10.82 1.60
C PHE A 115 -6.20 -12.01 1.20
N PRO A 116 -6.82 -12.71 2.16
CA PRO A 116 -7.57 -13.95 1.89
C PRO A 116 -8.80 -13.72 1.00
N ARG A 117 -9.38 -12.51 0.98
CA ARG A 117 -10.46 -12.17 0.04
C ARG A 117 -10.00 -12.17 -1.41
N VAL A 118 -8.76 -11.74 -1.66
CA VAL A 118 -8.18 -11.74 -3.01
C VAL A 118 -7.94 -13.16 -3.48
N GLU A 119 -7.40 -14.03 -2.60
CA GLU A 119 -7.23 -15.45 -2.90
C GLU A 119 -8.56 -16.12 -3.26
N VAL A 120 -9.59 -15.94 -2.43
CA VAL A 120 -10.93 -16.48 -2.70
C VAL A 120 -11.51 -15.94 -4.00
N PHE A 121 -11.32 -14.64 -4.27
CA PHE A 121 -11.78 -14.03 -5.52
C PHE A 121 -11.07 -14.60 -6.76
N LEU A 122 -9.75 -14.86 -6.69
CA LEU A 122 -9.01 -15.49 -7.78
C LEU A 122 -9.53 -16.91 -8.07
N ILE A 123 -9.86 -17.67 -7.03
CA ILE A 123 -10.36 -19.05 -7.16
C ILE A 123 -11.81 -19.08 -7.68
N GLN A 124 -12.67 -18.22 -7.14
CA GLN A 124 -14.13 -18.27 -7.39
C GLN A 124 -14.57 -17.40 -8.57
N GLY A 125 -13.78 -16.40 -8.94
CA GLY A 125 -14.09 -15.44 -9.99
C GLY A 125 -15.17 -14.42 -9.63
N SER A 126 -15.65 -14.42 -8.38
CA SER A 126 -16.67 -13.50 -7.87
C SER A 126 -16.39 -13.11 -6.42
N PRO A 127 -16.77 -11.91 -5.97
CA PRO A 127 -16.60 -11.50 -4.58
C PRO A 127 -17.59 -12.27 -3.71
N VAL A 128 -17.07 -12.89 -2.64
CA VAL A 128 -17.85 -13.72 -1.72
C VAL A 128 -17.67 -13.23 -0.30
N ASP A 129 -18.74 -13.35 0.49
CA ASP A 129 -18.72 -12.98 1.89
C ASP A 129 -17.80 -13.91 2.69
N MET A 130 -16.92 -13.33 3.50
CA MET A 130 -15.96 -14.09 4.28
C MET A 130 -16.62 -14.59 5.56
N LEU A 131 -16.49 -15.90 5.85
CA LEU A 131 -16.96 -16.47 7.11
C LEU A 131 -16.24 -15.87 8.32
N ASP A 132 -14.93 -15.62 8.18
CA ASP A 132 -14.09 -15.02 9.20
C ASP A 132 -13.54 -13.67 8.73
N ARG A 133 -13.49 -12.70 9.65
CA ARG A 133 -12.95 -11.37 9.37
C ARG A 133 -11.42 -11.45 9.21
N PRO A 134 -10.84 -11.02 8.08
CA PRO A 134 -9.39 -11.04 7.88
C PRO A 134 -8.64 -10.14 8.87
N LEU A 135 -7.48 -10.60 9.32
CA LEU A 135 -6.64 -9.90 10.31
C LEU A 135 -6.19 -8.51 9.84
N MET A 136 -5.99 -8.35 8.52
CA MET A 136 -5.56 -7.07 7.93
C MET A 136 -6.63 -5.97 8.01
N ASP A 137 -7.89 -6.30 8.33
CA ASP A 137 -8.98 -5.33 8.40
C ASP A 137 -8.77 -4.28 9.49
N GLU A 138 -8.08 -4.64 10.57
CA GLU A 138 -7.77 -3.71 11.68
C GLU A 138 -6.37 -3.10 11.57
N TYR A 139 -5.57 -3.57 10.61
CA TYR A 139 -4.18 -3.15 10.46
C TYR A 139 -4.05 -1.64 10.25
N PHE A 140 -4.83 -1.06 9.32
CA PHE A 140 -4.79 0.38 9.06
C PHE A 140 -5.18 1.22 10.28
N PHE A 141 -6.12 0.73 11.09
CA PHE A 141 -6.49 1.40 12.34
C PHE A 141 -5.34 1.39 13.36
N HIS A 142 -4.62 0.27 13.47
CA HIS A 142 -3.43 0.19 14.31
C HIS A 142 -2.29 1.08 13.81
N VAL A 143 -2.02 1.09 12.50
CA VAL A 143 -1.02 1.97 11.89
C VAL A 143 -1.38 3.45 12.12
N ALA A 144 -2.65 3.83 11.96
CA ALA A 144 -3.11 5.19 12.24
C ALA A 144 -2.86 5.59 13.70
N LYS A 145 -3.14 4.70 14.67
CA LYS A 145 -2.84 4.93 16.09
C LYS A 145 -1.34 5.08 16.36
N LEU A 146 -0.51 4.24 15.74
CA LEU A 146 0.95 4.34 15.86
C LEU A 146 1.46 5.65 15.29
N ASN A 147 0.94 6.08 14.14
CA ASN A 147 1.29 7.36 13.54
C ASN A 147 0.89 8.54 14.44
N GLN A 148 -0.31 8.49 15.05
CA GLN A 148 -0.73 9.49 16.03
C GLN A 148 0.20 9.52 17.24
N LEU A 149 0.60 8.36 17.77
CA LEU A 149 1.51 8.26 18.92
C LEU A 149 2.91 8.82 18.59
N LEU A 150 3.39 8.57 17.37
CA LEU A 150 4.64 9.14 16.87
C LEU A 150 4.58 10.67 16.83
N VAL A 151 3.51 11.23 16.26
CA VAL A 151 3.31 12.69 16.20
C VAL A 151 3.24 13.29 17.61
N LEU A 152 2.52 12.66 18.54
CA LEU A 152 2.46 13.12 19.93
C LEU A 152 3.82 13.04 20.63
N SER A 153 4.62 12.02 20.34
CA SER A 153 5.95 11.86 20.91
C SER A 153 6.91 12.94 20.40
N GLN A 154 6.85 13.27 19.10
CA GLN A 154 7.60 14.38 18.51
C GLN A 154 7.20 15.73 19.14
N GLN A 155 5.91 15.96 19.36
CA GLN A 155 5.44 17.18 20.02
C GLN A 155 5.96 17.27 21.46
N LEU A 156 5.91 16.18 22.23
CA LEU A 156 6.46 16.16 23.59
C LEU A 156 7.96 16.43 23.61
N GLU A 157 8.72 15.91 22.65
CA GLU A 157 10.15 16.18 22.51
C GLU A 157 10.44 17.65 22.18
N GLU A 158 9.62 18.28 21.34
CA GLU A 158 9.67 19.73 21.09
C GLU A 158 9.36 20.53 22.35
N ASP A 159 8.30 20.19 23.06
CA ASP A 159 7.88 20.88 24.29
C ASP A 159 8.97 20.80 25.37
N ILE A 160 9.60 19.64 25.56
CA ILE A 160 10.73 19.43 26.49
C ILE A 160 11.92 20.33 26.09
N ARG A 161 12.26 20.39 24.79
CA ARG A 161 13.35 21.25 24.30
C ARG A 161 13.05 22.73 24.52
N HIS A 162 11.82 23.17 24.28
CA HIS A 162 11.38 24.54 24.55
C HIS A 162 11.43 24.87 26.04
N LEU A 163 11.00 23.96 26.92
CA LEU A 163 11.09 24.13 28.37
C LEU A 163 12.54 24.25 28.84
N GLY A 164 13.43 23.41 28.32
CA GLY A 164 14.87 23.46 28.61
C GLY A 164 15.49 24.79 28.15
N SER A 165 15.14 25.26 26.95
CA SER A 165 15.59 26.56 26.44
C SER A 165 15.11 27.72 27.30
N LEU A 166 13.84 27.74 27.72
CA LEU A 166 13.29 28.77 28.60
C LEU A 166 13.99 28.76 29.96
N THR A 167 14.24 27.57 30.51
CA THR A 167 14.98 27.40 31.76
C THR A 167 16.38 27.99 31.64
N SER A 168 17.10 27.70 30.55
CA SER A 168 18.44 28.27 30.32
C SER A 168 18.43 29.80 30.17
N LEU A 169 17.42 30.37 29.51
CA LEU A 169 17.25 31.82 29.34
C LEU A 169 17.00 32.50 30.67
N VAL A 170 16.12 31.94 31.51
CA VAL A 170 15.83 32.53 32.82
C VAL A 170 17.03 32.39 33.76
N LEU A 171 17.79 31.29 33.71
CA LEU A 171 19.05 31.17 34.45
C LEU A 171 20.13 32.16 33.99
N SER A 172 19.98 32.78 32.82
CA SER A 172 20.87 33.86 32.35
C SER A 172 20.45 35.27 32.80
N LEU A 173 19.30 35.41 33.47
CA LEU A 173 18.85 36.68 34.05
C LEU A 173 19.57 36.97 35.38
N PRO A 174 19.71 38.26 35.78
CA PRO A 174 20.29 38.64 37.07
C PRO A 174 19.57 37.99 38.27
N GLU A 175 20.32 37.64 39.32
CA GLU A 175 19.80 36.98 40.53
C GLU A 175 18.67 37.77 41.21
N GLU A 176 18.74 39.11 41.16
CA GLU A 176 17.74 40.03 41.72
C GLU A 176 16.34 39.89 41.09
N LEU A 177 16.25 39.29 39.89
CA LEU A 177 15.00 39.03 39.16
C LEU A 177 14.55 37.56 39.24
N THR A 178 15.38 36.66 39.79
CA THR A 178 15.16 35.20 39.77
C THR A 178 15.14 34.55 41.16
N GLU A 179 15.61 35.22 42.23
CA GLU A 179 14.74 35.58 43.35
C GLU A 179 13.72 34.52 43.82
N ASP A 180 12.45 34.89 43.57
CA ASP A 180 11.23 34.16 43.89
C ASP A 180 10.98 32.92 43.01
N LEU A 181 11.75 32.74 41.93
CA LEU A 181 11.53 31.65 40.96
C LEU A 181 12.42 30.43 41.21
N HIS A 182 13.44 30.54 42.07
CA HIS A 182 14.42 29.48 42.35
C HIS A 182 13.80 28.13 42.71
N GLN A 183 12.75 28.13 43.54
CA GLN A 183 12.11 26.90 43.99
C GLN A 183 11.31 26.20 42.88
N ALA A 184 10.71 26.98 41.96
CA ALA A 184 10.06 26.45 40.77
C ALA A 184 11.08 25.87 39.78
N PHE A 185 12.25 26.50 39.64
CA PHE A 185 13.32 26.03 38.76
C PHE A 185 13.98 24.74 39.25
N ALA A 186 14.23 24.62 40.56
CA ALA A 186 14.75 23.39 41.15
C ALA A 186 13.81 22.20 40.90
N PHE A 187 12.49 22.44 40.98
CA PHE A 187 11.49 21.43 40.67
C PHE A 187 11.49 21.05 39.18
N VAL A 188 11.44 22.02 38.25
CA VAL A 188 11.43 21.75 36.80
C VAL A 188 12.71 21.07 36.32
N SER A 189 13.87 21.43 36.88
CA SER A 189 15.16 20.83 36.52
C SER A 189 15.27 19.35 36.87
N GLN A 190 14.57 18.88 37.91
CA GLN A 190 14.52 17.45 38.27
C GLN A 190 13.70 16.60 37.29
N PHE A 191 12.79 17.21 36.52
CA PHE A 191 11.98 16.51 35.53
C PHE A 191 12.59 16.53 34.12
N LEU A 192 13.58 17.39 33.88
CA LEU A 192 14.24 17.55 32.57
C LEU A 192 15.61 16.83 32.49
N SER A 193 16.12 16.29 33.61
CA SER A 193 17.37 15.52 33.71
C SER A 193 17.15 14.02 33.58
#